data_AF-A0A381FHQ2-F1
#
_entry.id   AF-A0A381FHQ2-F1
#
_cell.length_a   1.000
_cell.length_b   1.000
_cell.length_c   1.000
_cell.angle_alpha   90.00
_cell.angle_beta   90.00
_cell.angle_gamma   90.00
#
_symmetry.space_group_name_H-M   'P 1'
#
loop_
_entity.id
_entity.type
_entity.pdbx_description
1 polymer ?
#
loop_
_entity_poly.entity_id
_entity_poly.type
_entity_poly.pdbx_seq_one_letter_code
_entity_poly.pdbx_strand_id
1 'polypeptide(L)'
;MKNIIKVTFICAILFSVSTAAQIKSGDCNMAVTYSEMAFESFKKAYKTNSPEEMKILLKKAVQEADESSAYALICNCPIAKNYALNAVTFGNKAINTTELENAKKFAKQAMNMSLDVMSVTPTCK
;
A
#
# COMPACT_ATOMS: atom_id res chain seq x y z
N MET A 1 -55.69 35.15 -17.36
CA MET A 1 -55.79 34.05 -18.35
C MET A 1 -54.44 33.86 -19.01
N LYS A 2 -53.92 32.61 -19.00
CA LYS A 2 -52.94 32.03 -19.95
C LYS A 2 -51.53 32.67 -19.92
N ASN A 3 -50.41 31.98 -20.06
CA ASN A 3 -50.05 30.58 -20.32
C ASN A 3 -48.51 30.52 -20.16
N ILE A 4 -47.96 29.53 -19.47
CA ILE A 4 -47.24 28.38 -20.06
C ILE A 4 -45.82 28.69 -20.59
N ILE A 5 -44.83 28.15 -19.86
CA ILE A 5 -43.66 27.36 -20.30
C ILE A 5 -42.74 27.97 -21.38
N LYS A 6 -41.46 28.13 -21.02
CA LYS A 6 -40.29 27.55 -21.70
C LYS A 6 -39.00 27.95 -20.96
N VAL A 7 -38.66 27.24 -19.89
CA VAL A 7 -37.27 27.18 -19.42
C VAL A 7 -36.66 25.98 -20.12
N THR A 8 -35.98 26.28 -21.22
CA THR A 8 -35.30 25.32 -22.08
C THR A 8 -34.22 24.60 -21.27
N PHE A 9 -34.47 23.32 -21.01
CA PHE A 9 -33.49 22.33 -20.62
C PHE A 9 -32.38 22.29 -21.68
N ILE A 10 -31.20 22.81 -21.36
CA ILE A 10 -29.99 22.54 -22.14
C ILE A 10 -29.20 21.47 -21.40
N CYS A 11 -29.52 20.21 -21.71
CA CYS A 11 -28.64 19.08 -21.50
C CYS A 11 -27.43 19.22 -22.45
N ALA A 12 -26.35 19.85 -21.99
CA ALA A 12 -25.05 19.73 -22.65
C ALA A 12 -24.32 18.51 -22.05
N ILE A 13 -24.61 17.35 -22.64
CA ILE A 13 -23.82 16.14 -22.50
C ILE A 13 -22.49 16.38 -23.21
N LEU A 14 -21.39 16.41 -22.46
CA LEU A 14 -20.04 16.12 -22.96
C LEU A 14 -19.28 15.27 -21.91
N PHE A 15 -19.73 14.03 -21.77
CA PHE A 15 -18.81 12.89 -21.67
C PHE A 15 -18.03 12.85 -23.00
N SER A 16 -16.75 12.55 -23.12
CA SER A 16 -15.84 11.84 -22.25
C SER A 16 -14.48 12.00 -22.91
N VAL A 17 -13.57 12.74 -22.29
CA VAL A 17 -12.15 12.56 -22.61
C VAL A 17 -11.59 11.79 -21.44
N SER A 18 -11.66 10.46 -21.53
CA SER A 18 -10.79 9.60 -20.77
C SER A 18 -9.37 9.87 -21.29
N THR A 19 -8.75 10.94 -20.80
CA THR A 19 -7.31 10.98 -20.75
C THR A 19 -6.94 9.83 -19.82
N ALA A 20 -6.70 8.66 -20.42
CA ALA A 20 -5.80 7.70 -19.84
C ALA A 20 -4.50 8.48 -19.66
N ALA A 21 -4.34 9.08 -18.49
CA ALA A 21 -3.09 9.65 -18.05
C ALA A 21 -2.12 8.49 -18.19
N GLN A 22 -1.29 8.54 -19.21
CA GLN A 22 -0.11 7.70 -19.30
C GLN A 22 0.69 8.14 -18.09
N ILE A 23 0.52 7.41 -16.98
CA ILE A 23 1.40 7.52 -15.83
C ILE A 23 2.74 7.09 -16.40
N LYS A 24 3.56 8.08 -16.81
CA LYS A 24 4.98 7.86 -17.06
C LYS A 24 5.46 7.05 -15.87
N SER A 25 6.05 5.88 -16.12
CA SER A 25 6.60 5.02 -15.08
C SER A 25 7.43 5.89 -14.14
N GLY A 26 6.78 6.24 -13.03
CA GLY A 26 7.29 7.22 -12.10
C GLY A 26 8.44 6.54 -11.39
N ASP A 27 9.50 7.30 -11.15
CA ASP A 27 10.60 6.87 -10.29
C ASP A 27 10.06 6.07 -9.08
N CYS A 28 10.26 4.73 -9.08
CA CYS A 28 9.71 3.84 -8.06
C CYS A 28 10.42 4.02 -6.69
N ASN A 29 11.34 4.98 -6.57
CA ASN A 29 12.08 5.28 -5.35
C ASN A 29 11.16 5.39 -4.12
N MET A 30 9.98 6.00 -4.25
CA MET A 30 9.05 6.10 -3.11
C MET A 30 8.53 4.73 -2.65
N ALA A 31 8.26 3.80 -3.57
CA ALA A 31 7.85 2.45 -3.22
C ALA A 31 8.97 1.72 -2.45
N VAL A 32 10.23 1.90 -2.88
CA VAL A 32 11.42 1.37 -2.20
C VAL A 32 11.57 1.99 -0.82
N THR A 33 11.55 3.31 -0.69
CA THR A 33 11.72 4.03 0.58
C THR A 33 10.69 3.59 1.62
N TYR A 34 9.42 3.54 1.25
CA TYR A 34 8.39 3.06 2.18
C TYR A 34 8.55 1.57 2.52
N SER A 35 9.04 0.75 1.59
CA SER A 35 9.35 -0.64 1.88
C SER A 35 10.53 -0.80 2.84
N GLU A 36 11.57 0.03 2.73
CA GLU A 36 12.71 0.08 3.66
C GLU A 36 12.24 0.43 5.07
N MET A 37 11.36 1.43 5.18
CA MET A 37 10.75 1.84 6.45
C MET A 37 9.94 0.69 7.06
N ALA A 38 9.07 0.07 6.26
CA ALA A 38 8.26 -1.08 6.69
C ALA A 38 9.15 -2.25 7.14
N PHE A 39 10.21 -2.56 6.39
CA PHE A 39 11.18 -3.59 6.74
C PHE A 39 11.81 -3.33 8.12
N GLU A 40 12.31 -2.11 8.37
CA GLU A 40 12.94 -1.78 9.65
C GLU A 40 11.93 -1.79 10.80
N SER A 41 10.70 -1.32 10.59
CA SER A 41 9.63 -1.41 11.58
C SER A 41 9.24 -2.87 11.89
N PHE A 42 9.05 -3.72 10.87
CA PHE A 42 8.77 -5.15 11.06
C PHE A 42 9.93 -5.89 11.73
N LYS A 43 11.17 -5.56 11.38
CA LYS A 43 12.37 -6.12 12.01
C LYS A 43 12.46 -5.76 13.49
N LYS A 44 12.14 -4.52 13.87
CA LYS A 44 12.03 -4.11 15.28
C LYS A 44 10.91 -4.87 15.98
N ALA A 45 9.73 -4.98 15.34
CA ALA A 45 8.61 -5.75 15.87
C ALA A 45 8.96 -7.22 16.11
N TYR A 46 9.67 -7.85 15.18
CA TYR A 46 10.14 -9.24 15.31
C TYR A 46 11.13 -9.43 16.47
N LYS A 47 11.98 -8.44 16.74
CA LYS A 47 13.04 -8.51 17.77
C LYS A 47 12.58 -8.16 19.17
N THR A 48 11.53 -7.36 19.33
CA THR A 48 11.06 -6.98 20.67
C THR A 48 10.38 -8.16 21.39
N ASN A 49 10.43 -8.10 22.72
CA ASN A 49 9.72 -9.00 23.62
C ASN A 49 8.56 -8.31 24.35
N SER A 50 8.34 -7.01 24.13
CA SER A 50 7.17 -6.29 24.66
C SER A 50 5.99 -6.42 23.69
N PRO A 51 4.85 -7.01 24.12
CA PRO A 51 3.63 -7.07 23.31
C PRO A 51 3.11 -5.69 22.91
N GLU A 52 3.18 -4.71 23.81
CA GLU A 52 2.73 -3.34 23.58
C GLU A 52 3.59 -2.65 22.51
N GLU A 53 4.93 -2.73 22.65
CA GLU A 53 5.87 -2.17 21.68
C GLU A 53 5.70 -2.86 20.32
N MET A 54 5.58 -4.19 20.31
CA MET A 54 5.35 -4.97 19.09
C MET A 54 4.10 -4.47 18.35
N LYS A 55 2.98 -4.27 19.06
CA LYS A 55 1.74 -3.81 18.45
C LYS A 55 1.86 -2.42 17.83
N ILE A 56 2.60 -1.51 18.47
CA ILE A 56 2.86 -0.16 17.93
C ILE A 56 3.70 -0.26 16.65
N LEU A 57 4.80 -1.02 16.70
CA LEU A 57 5.70 -1.21 15.57
C LEU A 57 5.01 -1.89 14.38
N LEU A 58 4.19 -2.91 14.64
CA LEU A 58 3.44 -3.61 13.60
C LEU A 58 2.43 -2.70 12.90
N LYS A 59 1.68 -1.87 13.65
CA LYS A 59 0.73 -0.92 13.05
C LYS A 59 1.44 0.08 12.14
N LYS A 60 2.57 0.61 12.61
CA LYS A 60 3.42 1.50 11.82
C LYS A 60 3.93 0.80 10.55
N ALA A 61 4.47 -0.41 10.68
CA ALA A 61 4.99 -1.18 9.56
C ALA A 61 3.91 -1.50 8.51
N VAL A 62 2.68 -1.79 8.95
CA VAL A 62 1.54 -2.01 8.06
C VAL A 62 1.18 -0.76 7.27
N GLN A 63 1.18 0.42 7.90
CA GLN A 63 0.95 1.69 7.20
C GLN A 63 2.06 1.98 6.18
N GLU A 64 3.32 1.77 6.55
CA GLU A 64 4.46 1.95 5.65
C GLU A 64 4.40 0.97 4.46
N ALA A 65 4.00 -0.28 4.68
CA ALA A 65 3.81 -1.26 3.61
C ALA A 65 2.62 -0.91 2.70
N ASP A 66 1.55 -0.33 3.24
CA ASP A 66 0.39 0.13 2.48
C ASP A 66 0.76 1.29 1.54
N GLU A 67 1.49 2.28 2.05
CA GLU A 67 2.08 3.37 1.25
C GLU A 67 2.99 2.82 0.15
N SER A 68 3.88 1.88 0.48
CA SER A 68 4.73 1.21 -0.51
C SER A 68 3.90 0.56 -1.63
N SER A 69 2.76 -0.06 -1.29
CA SER A 69 1.85 -0.66 -2.27
C SER A 69 1.19 0.37 -3.18
N ALA A 70 0.82 1.54 -2.64
CA ALA A 70 0.24 2.63 -3.39
C ALA A 70 1.25 3.23 -4.38
N TYR A 71 2.49 3.47 -3.94
CA TYR A 71 3.55 3.95 -4.84
C TYR A 71 3.97 2.91 -5.87
N ALA A 72 3.99 1.62 -5.52
CA ALA A 72 4.23 0.54 -6.48
C ALA A 72 3.15 0.47 -7.55
N LEU A 73 1.89 0.79 -7.21
CA LEU A 73 0.80 0.93 -8.18
C LEU A 73 1.03 2.15 -9.09
N ILE A 74 1.39 3.30 -8.52
CA ILE A 74 1.66 4.53 -9.28
C ILE A 74 2.82 4.32 -10.27
N CYS A 75 3.90 3.65 -9.87
CA CYS A 75 5.01 3.38 -10.78
C CYS A 75 4.78 2.17 -11.72
N ASN A 76 3.54 1.66 -11.78
CA ASN A 76 3.14 0.53 -12.63
C ASN A 76 3.98 -0.74 -12.41
N CYS A 77 4.21 -1.11 -11.15
CA CYS A 77 4.86 -2.37 -10.79
C CYS A 77 3.95 -3.35 -10.04
N PRO A 78 3.19 -4.19 -10.75
CA PRO A 78 2.26 -5.14 -10.13
C PRO A 78 2.92 -6.15 -9.19
N ILE A 79 4.15 -6.58 -9.50
CA ILE A 79 4.87 -7.56 -8.68
C ILE A 79 5.25 -6.92 -7.33
N ALA A 80 5.86 -5.74 -7.34
CA ALA A 80 6.19 -4.98 -6.13
C ALA A 80 4.93 -4.67 -5.31
N LYS A 81 3.85 -4.23 -5.97
CA LYS A 81 2.56 -4.00 -5.32
C LYS A 81 2.06 -5.24 -4.58
N ASN A 82 2.11 -6.42 -5.21
CA ASN A 82 1.65 -7.65 -4.59
C ASN A 82 2.49 -8.05 -3.38
N TYR A 83 3.81 -7.89 -3.43
CA TYR A 83 4.66 -8.11 -2.25
C TYR A 83 4.34 -7.13 -1.12
N ALA A 84 4.15 -5.84 -1.43
CA ALA A 84 3.76 -4.85 -0.43
C ALA A 84 2.39 -5.19 0.22
N LEU A 85 1.39 -5.60 -0.57
CA LEU A 85 0.09 -6.05 -0.05
C LEU A 85 0.19 -7.35 0.77
N ASN A 86 1.11 -8.25 0.41
CA ASN A 86 1.39 -9.42 1.24
C ASN A 86 2.04 -9.01 2.57
N ALA A 87 2.93 -8.01 2.58
CA ALA A 87 3.49 -7.44 3.81
C ALA A 87 2.38 -6.88 4.71
N VAL A 88 1.45 -6.09 4.15
CA VAL A 88 0.24 -5.60 4.86
C VAL A 88 -0.57 -6.77 5.42
N THR A 89 -0.80 -7.81 4.61
CA THR A 89 -1.60 -8.98 5.01
C THR A 89 -0.97 -9.72 6.19
N PHE A 90 0.33 -10.02 6.11
CA PHE A 90 1.04 -10.69 7.21
C PHE A 90 1.18 -9.78 8.43
N GLY A 91 1.40 -8.47 8.25
CA GLY A 91 1.43 -7.51 9.35
C GLY A 91 0.09 -7.46 10.11
N ASN A 92 -1.04 -7.43 9.40
CA ASN A 92 -2.36 -7.49 10.02
C ASN A 92 -2.63 -8.83 10.74
N LYS A 93 -2.15 -9.96 10.18
CA LYS A 93 -2.18 -11.24 10.89
C LYS A 93 -1.36 -11.19 12.19
N ALA A 94 -0.19 -10.55 12.17
CA ALA A 94 0.65 -10.36 13.35
C ALA A 94 -0.03 -9.49 14.42
N ILE A 95 -0.76 -8.45 14.02
CA ILE A 95 -1.50 -7.56 14.95
C ILE A 95 -2.66 -8.28 15.64
N ASN A 96 -3.32 -9.19 14.92
CA ASN A 96 -4.58 -9.81 15.35
C ASN A 96 -4.40 -11.15 16.08
N THR A 97 -3.17 -11.66 16.19
CA THR A 97 -2.88 -12.84 17.01
C THR A 97 -2.58 -12.43 18.46
N THR A 98 -2.98 -13.27 19.41
CA THR A 98 -2.71 -13.10 20.84
C THR A 98 -1.42 -13.79 21.29
N GLU A 99 -0.93 -14.75 20.50
CA GLU A 99 0.31 -15.47 20.79
C GLU A 99 1.52 -14.72 20.23
N LEU A 100 2.48 -14.37 21.11
CA LEU A 100 3.68 -13.62 20.77
C LEU A 100 4.52 -14.32 19.69
N GLU A 101 4.69 -15.63 19.77
CA GLU A 101 5.46 -16.39 18.78
C GLU A 101 4.82 -16.40 17.40
N ASN A 102 3.49 -16.48 17.32
CA ASN A 102 2.77 -16.31 16.05
C ASN A 102 2.90 -14.89 15.53
N ALA A 103 2.84 -13.87 16.41
CA ALA A 103 3.03 -12.48 16.02
C ALA A 103 4.43 -12.29 15.41
N LYS A 104 5.48 -12.83 16.03
CA LYS A 104 6.85 -12.82 15.50
C LYS A 104 6.97 -13.56 14.17
N LYS A 105 6.34 -14.73 14.04
CA LYS A 105 6.32 -15.49 12.77
C LYS A 105 5.71 -14.67 11.64
N PHE A 106 4.54 -14.07 11.85
CA PHE A 106 3.89 -13.24 10.85
C PHE A 106 4.65 -11.94 10.57
N ALA A 107 5.22 -11.30 11.60
CA ALA A 107 6.08 -10.13 11.45
C ALA A 107 7.31 -10.44 10.56
N LYS A 108 7.92 -11.61 10.75
CA LYS A 108 9.04 -12.07 9.91
C LYS A 108 8.62 -12.30 8.46
N GLN A 109 7.43 -12.87 8.24
CA GLN A 109 6.90 -13.02 6.88
C GLN A 109 6.66 -11.65 6.22
N ALA A 110 6.07 -10.70 6.94
CA ALA A 110 5.85 -9.34 6.45
C ALA A 110 7.18 -8.61 6.14
N MET A 111 8.16 -8.72 7.04
CA MET A 111 9.52 -8.22 6.85
C MET A 111 10.15 -8.75 5.56
N ASN A 112 10.03 -10.06 5.29
CA ASN A 112 10.57 -10.66 4.08
C ASN A 112 9.84 -10.17 2.82
N MET A 113 8.52 -9.98 2.87
CA MET A 113 7.79 -9.40 1.75
C MET A 113 8.27 -7.97 1.44
N SER A 114 8.59 -7.16 2.46
CA SER A 114 9.20 -5.83 2.25
C SER A 114 10.59 -5.93 1.59
N LEU A 115 11.40 -6.94 1.96
CA LEU A 115 12.65 -7.23 1.23
C LEU A 115 12.39 -7.57 -0.24
N ASP A 116 11.37 -8.38 -0.52
CA ASP A 116 11.02 -8.78 -1.88
C ASP A 116 10.63 -7.56 -2.72
N VAL A 117 9.85 -6.61 -2.17
CA VAL A 117 9.55 -5.32 -2.84
C VAL A 117 10.85 -4.62 -3.26
N MET A 118 11.81 -4.46 -2.34
CA MET A 118 13.07 -3.77 -2.63
C MET A 118 13.89 -4.49 -3.71
N SER A 119 13.83 -5.83 -3.73
CA SER A 119 14.56 -6.63 -4.71
C SER A 119 13.96 -6.58 -6.13
N VAL A 120 12.63 -6.50 -6.24
CA VAL A 120 11.95 -6.54 -7.54
C VAL A 120 11.70 -5.17 -8.13
N THR A 121 11.62 -4.13 -7.30
CA THR A 121 11.32 -2.76 -7.75
C THR A 121 12.30 -2.24 -8.83
N PRO A 122 13.62 -2.51 -8.77
CA PRO A 122 14.57 -2.13 -9.83
C PRO A 122 14.29 -2.76 -11.21
N THR A 123 13.47 -3.81 -11.27
CA THR A 123 13.13 -4.51 -12.52
C THR A 123 11.83 -4.03 -13.16
N CYS A 124 11.08 -3.14 -12.48
CA CYS A 124 9.85 -2.55 -12.97
C CYS A 124 10.15 -1.54 -14.10
N LYS A 125 9.28 -1.49 -15.13
CA LYS A 125 9.47 -0.67 -16.34
C LYS A 125 8.23 0.14 -16.69
#